data_AF-A0A2V8CBG2-F1
#
_entry.id   AF-A0A2V8CBG2-F1
#
_cell.length_a   1.000
_cell.length_b   1.000
_cell.length_c   1.000
_cell.angle_alpha   90.00
_cell.angle_beta   90.00
_cell.angle_gamma   90.00
#
_symmetry.space_group_name_H-M   'P 1'
#
loop_
_entity.id
_entity.type
_entity.pdbx_description
1 polymer ?
#
loop_
_entity_poly.entity_id
_entity_poly.type
_entity_poly.pdbx_seq_one_letter_code
_entity_poly.pdbx_strand_id
1 'polypeptide(L)'
;MSMIERTIPATTHGRYLVVPPASPGPAPVLVGFHGYAEGAEAQLDRMRAIPGAARWLLISIQGLNRFYQRRSTEVIAGWMTRQHRDLAIHDNIAYVASVVDLVCREWPT
;
A
#
# COMPACT_ATOMS: atom_id res chain seq x y z
N MET A 1 -2.50 4.25 -40.96
CA MET A 1 -3.35 3.31 -40.18
C MET A 1 -3.83 4.05 -38.94
N SER A 2 -5.13 3.99 -38.60
CA SER A 2 -5.65 4.61 -37.37
C SER A 2 -5.43 3.68 -36.17
N MET A 3 -4.95 4.22 -35.05
CA MET A 3 -4.85 3.51 -33.78
C MET A 3 -6.18 3.62 -33.02
N ILE A 4 -6.62 2.51 -32.41
CA ILE A 4 -7.79 2.47 -31.51
C ILE A 4 -7.30 1.99 -30.14
N GLU A 5 -7.41 2.84 -29.11
CA GLU A 5 -7.07 2.50 -27.72
C GLU A 5 -8.31 1.97 -26.97
N ARG A 6 -8.12 0.93 -26.15
CA ARG A 6 -9.14 0.33 -25.27
C ARG A 6 -8.47 -0.15 -23.98
N THR A 7 -9.23 -0.14 -22.89
CA THR A 7 -8.77 -0.60 -21.56
C THR A 7 -9.74 -1.65 -21.02
N ILE A 8 -9.23 -2.60 -20.23
CA ILE A 8 -10.01 -3.61 -19.49
C ILE A 8 -9.40 -3.77 -18.09
N PRO A 9 -10.20 -4.01 -17.03
CA PRO A 9 -9.66 -4.34 -15.72
C PRO A 9 -8.80 -5.61 -15.75
N ALA A 10 -7.74 -5.64 -14.95
CA ALA A 10 -6.87 -6.80 -14.76
C ALA A 10 -6.59 -7.03 -13.27
N THR A 11 -6.58 -8.30 -12.85
CA THR A 11 -6.31 -8.65 -11.45
C THR A 11 -4.81 -8.68 -11.18
N THR A 12 -4.38 -7.96 -10.15
CA THR A 12 -3.01 -8.00 -9.62
C THR A 12 -3.03 -8.30 -8.12
N HIS A 13 -1.97 -8.91 -7.61
CA HIS A 13 -1.83 -9.18 -6.18
C HIS A 13 -1.14 -8.01 -5.48
N GLY A 14 -1.86 -7.39 -4.55
CA GLY A 14 -1.32 -6.41 -3.63
C GLY A 14 -0.30 -7.00 -2.64
N ARG A 15 0.45 -6.12 -1.97
CA ARG A 15 1.38 -6.48 -0.89
C ARG A 15 1.27 -5.41 0.19
N TYR A 16 1.17 -5.84 1.43
CA TYR A 16 1.13 -4.95 2.59
C TYR A 16 1.88 -5.60 3.75
N LEU A 17 2.30 -4.80 4.72
CA LEU A 17 2.98 -5.21 5.94
C LEU A 17 2.10 -4.84 7.13
N VAL A 18 1.98 -5.76 8.09
CA VAL A 18 1.24 -5.52 9.34
C VAL A 18 2.19 -5.64 10.52
N VAL A 19 2.14 -4.69 11.45
CA VAL A 19 2.80 -4.81 12.75
C VAL A 19 1.73 -4.71 13.84
N PRO A 20 1.49 -5.79 14.61
CA PRO A 20 0.53 -5.78 15.70
C PRO A 20 0.88 -4.76 16.79
N PRO A 21 -0.11 -4.23 17.52
CA PRO A 21 0.14 -3.41 18.70
C PRO A 21 0.89 -4.22 19.78
N ALA A 22 1.68 -3.54 20.60
CA ALA A 22 2.49 -4.18 21.65
C ALA A 22 1.65 -4.75 22.81
N SER A 23 0.43 -4.25 23.00
CA SER A 23 -0.50 -4.72 24.03
C SER A 23 -1.69 -5.45 23.38
N PRO A 24 -2.13 -6.59 23.94
CA PRO A 24 -3.35 -7.27 23.48
C PRO A 24 -4.60 -6.40 23.67
N GLY A 25 -5.61 -6.63 22.83
CA GLY A 25 -6.89 -5.95 22.86
C GLY A 25 -7.07 -4.94 21.72
N PRO A 26 -8.22 -4.23 21.69
CA PRO A 26 -8.50 -3.23 20.64
C PRO A 26 -7.43 -2.15 20.58
N ALA A 27 -6.93 -1.87 19.39
CA ALA A 27 -5.94 -0.84 19.15
C ALA A 27 -6.31 0.02 17.93
N PRO A 28 -6.05 1.34 17.98
CA PRO A 28 -6.30 2.19 16.83
C PRO A 28 -5.36 1.81 15.66
N VAL A 29 -5.85 2.01 14.44
CA VAL A 29 -5.13 1.62 13.21
C VAL A 29 -4.41 2.82 12.60
N LEU A 30 -3.14 2.63 12.25
CA LEU A 30 -2.35 3.60 11.49
C LEU A 30 -1.99 3.00 10.14
N VAL A 31 -2.53 3.58 9.07
CA VAL A 31 -2.26 3.15 7.69
C VAL A 31 -1.25 4.09 7.03
N GLY A 32 -0.18 3.53 6.49
CA GLY A 32 0.90 4.26 5.83
C GLY A 32 0.95 4.05 4.32
N PHE A 33 1.24 5.13 3.60
CA PHE A 33 1.38 5.18 2.14
C PHE A 33 2.74 5.79 1.80
N HIS A 34 3.56 5.07 1.05
CA HIS A 34 4.89 5.54 0.65
C HIS A 34 4.84 6.51 -0.55
N GLY A 35 5.92 7.26 -0.78
CA GLY A 35 6.11 8.15 -1.94
C GLY A 35 6.48 7.41 -3.22
N TYR A 36 6.73 8.15 -4.30
CA TYR A 36 7.16 7.55 -5.57
C TYR A 36 8.56 6.94 -5.43
N ALA A 37 8.76 5.76 -6.02
CA ALA A 37 10.02 5.02 -6.00
C ALA A 37 10.48 4.59 -4.59
N GLU A 38 9.52 4.31 -3.71
CA GLU A 38 9.74 3.76 -2.36
C GLU A 38 9.01 2.43 -2.18
N GLY A 39 9.34 1.71 -1.11
CA GLY A 39 8.69 0.47 -0.68
C GLY A 39 7.88 0.61 0.61
N ALA A 40 7.03 -0.37 0.89
CA ALA A 40 6.25 -0.45 2.12
C ALA A 40 7.14 -0.53 3.38
N GLU A 41 8.35 -1.11 3.27
CA GLU A 41 9.35 -1.17 4.33
C GLU A 41 9.82 0.21 4.76
N ALA A 42 10.22 1.06 3.81
CA ALA A 42 10.66 2.43 4.10
C ALA A 42 9.54 3.25 4.77
N GLN A 43 8.29 3.02 4.36
CA GLN A 43 7.15 3.65 5.01
C GLN A 43 6.88 3.08 6.41
N LEU A 44 7.04 1.77 6.61
CA LEU A 44 6.89 1.15 7.92
C LEU A 44 7.93 1.69 8.91
N ASP A 45 9.17 1.88 8.46
CA ASP A 45 10.23 2.46 9.29
C ASP A 45 9.88 3.90 9.72
N ARG A 46 9.32 4.71 8.81
CA ARG A 46 8.80 6.04 9.15
C ARG A 46 7.64 5.98 10.15
N MET A 47 6.73 5.02 10.00
CA MET A 47 5.61 4.84 10.93
C MET A 47 6.10 4.44 12.33
N ARG A 48 7.10 3.54 12.43
CA ARG A 48 7.71 3.12 13.69
C ARG A 48 8.41 4.27 14.43
N ALA A 49 8.90 5.26 13.70
CA ALA A 49 9.56 6.43 14.29
C ALA A 49 8.58 7.40 14.97
N ILE A 50 7.26 7.24 14.78
CA ILE A 50 6.25 8.08 15.44
C ILE A 50 6.21 7.74 16.94
N PRO A 51 6.36 8.72 17.85
CA PRO A 51 6.27 8.47 19.29
C PRO A 51 4.93 7.81 19.68
N GLY A 52 5.02 6.63 20.30
CA GLY A 52 3.83 5.85 20.70
C GLY A 52 3.23 4.97 19.62
N ALA A 53 3.87 4.81 18.45
CA ALA A 53 3.42 3.92 17.37
C ALA A 53 3.18 2.47 17.83
N ALA A 54 3.90 2.01 18.85
CA ALA A 54 3.73 0.67 19.43
C ALA A 54 2.32 0.42 20.02
N ARG A 55 1.51 1.46 20.27
CA ARG A 55 0.11 1.30 20.71
C ARG A 55 -0.88 1.12 19.56
N TRP A 56 -0.41 1.20 18.31
CA TRP A 56 -1.25 1.17 17.12
C TRP A 56 -1.03 -0.13 16.36
N LEU A 57 -2.07 -0.60 15.66
CA LEU A 57 -1.93 -1.57 14.58
C LEU A 57 -1.39 -0.85 13.35
N LEU A 58 -0.18 -1.16 12.92
CA LEU A 58 0.44 -0.51 11.78
C LEU A 58 0.17 -1.31 10.50
N ILE A 59 -0.30 -0.64 9.45
CA ILE A 59 -0.50 -1.21 8.12
C ILE A 59 0.29 -0.37 7.11
N SER A 60 1.38 -0.91 6.54
CA SER A 60 2.13 -0.24 5.48
C SER A 60 1.83 -0.89 4.13
N ILE A 61 1.24 -0.15 3.20
CA ILE A 61 0.70 -0.69 1.96
C ILE A 61 1.65 -0.39 0.79
N GLN A 62 1.99 -1.42 0.00
CA GLN A 62 2.77 -1.28 -1.23
C GLN A 62 1.86 -0.82 -2.38
N GLY A 63 2.28 0.20 -3.14
CA GLY A 63 1.63 0.59 -4.39
C GLY A 63 1.59 -0.54 -5.43
N LEU A 64 0.57 -0.54 -6.28
CA LEU A 64 0.33 -1.61 -7.26
C LEU A 64 1.32 -1.60 -8.44
N ASN A 65 1.86 -0.44 -8.82
CA ASN A 65 2.77 -0.31 -9.95
C ASN A 65 4.23 -0.51 -9.50
N ARG A 66 4.65 -1.78 -9.42
CA ARG A 66 6.00 -2.18 -8.98
C ARG A 66 7.00 -2.16 -10.12
N PHE A 67 8.24 -1.77 -9.82
CA PHE A 67 9.34 -1.77 -10.77
C PHE A 67 10.68 -1.89 -10.02
N TYR A 68 11.72 -2.33 -10.75
CA TYR A 68 13.07 -2.34 -10.20
C TYR A 68 13.65 -0.93 -10.17
N GLN A 69 14.31 -0.59 -9.07
CA GLN A 69 15.08 0.63 -9.00
C GLN A 69 16.29 0.54 -9.95
N ARG A 70 16.56 1.58 -10.74
CA ARG A 70 17.52 1.49 -11.88
C ARG A 70 18.94 1.00 -11.55
N ARG A 71 19.40 1.19 -10.30
CA ARG A 71 20.78 0.89 -9.87
C ARG A 71 20.87 -0.29 -8.90
N SER A 72 19.74 -0.93 -8.58
CA SER A 72 19.68 -2.06 -7.66
C SER A 72 18.65 -3.08 -8.17
N THR A 73 18.57 -4.24 -7.53
CA THR A 73 17.49 -5.21 -7.77
C THR A 73 16.32 -5.01 -6.80
N GLU A 74 16.30 -3.88 -6.09
CA GLU A 74 15.23 -3.56 -5.15
C GLU A 74 13.92 -3.31 -5.91
N VAL A 75 12.84 -3.91 -5.41
CA VAL A 75 11.50 -3.70 -5.93
C VAL A 75 10.86 -2.54 -5.18
N ILE A 76 10.63 -1.45 -5.90
CA ILE A 76 9.95 -0.24 -5.44
C ILE A 76 8.60 -0.10 -6.16
N ALA A 77 7.78 0.88 -5.78
CA ALA A 77 6.54 1.13 -6.52
C ALA A 77 6.17 2.60 -6.65
N GLY A 78 5.20 2.82 -7.52
CA GLY A 78 4.34 3.99 -7.52
C GLY A 78 2.87 3.60 -7.35
N TRP A 79 2.05 4.56 -6.94
CA TRP A 79 0.60 4.38 -6.86
C TRP A 79 -0.04 4.43 -8.25
N MET A 80 0.37 5.40 -9.06
CA MET A 80 -0.21 5.64 -10.39
C MET A 80 0.78 6.40 -11.27
N THR A 81 0.57 6.35 -12.58
CA THR A 81 1.21 7.25 -13.54
C THR A 81 0.20 8.30 -14.03
N ARG A 82 0.61 9.20 -14.91
CA ARG A 82 -0.31 10.14 -15.56
C ARG A 82 -1.26 9.43 -16.55
N GLN A 83 -0.82 8.33 -17.16
CA GLN A 83 -1.65 7.55 -18.06
C GLN A 83 -2.74 6.84 -17.24
N HIS A 84 -4.00 6.92 -17.71
CA HIS A 84 -5.16 6.26 -17.09
C HIS A 84 -5.32 6.53 -15.58
N ARG A 85 -4.97 7.75 -15.14
CA ARG A 85 -4.92 8.14 -13.72
C ARG A 85 -6.20 7.80 -12.95
N ASP A 86 -7.35 8.11 -13.52
CA ASP A 86 -8.63 7.91 -12.84
C ASP A 86 -8.93 6.42 -12.64
N LEU A 87 -8.60 5.56 -13.61
CA LEU A 87 -8.72 4.11 -13.46
C LEU A 87 -7.79 3.61 -12.34
N ALA A 88 -6.52 4.05 -12.35
CA ALA A 88 -5.57 3.69 -11.32
C ALA A 88 -6.01 4.16 -9.92
N ILE A 89 -6.68 5.31 -9.79
CA ILE A 89 -7.24 5.77 -8.50
C ILE A 89 -8.32 4.79 -8.02
N HIS A 90 -9.25 4.38 -8.88
CA HIS A 90 -10.28 3.40 -8.51
C HIS A 90 -9.67 2.06 -8.07
N ASP A 91 -8.67 1.57 -8.82
CA ASP A 91 -7.98 0.33 -8.49
C ASP A 91 -7.26 0.40 -7.14
N ASN A 92 -6.56 1.51 -6.87
CA ASN A 92 -5.89 1.71 -5.59
C ASN A 92 -6.87 1.86 -4.43
N ILE A 93 -8.01 2.54 -4.61
CA ILE A 93 -9.04 2.65 -3.57
C ILE A 93 -9.61 1.25 -3.24
N ALA A 94 -10.01 0.48 -4.26
CA ALA A 94 -10.56 -0.86 -4.07
C ALA A 94 -9.56 -1.80 -3.38
N TYR A 95 -8.30 -1.73 -3.79
CA TYR A 95 -7.21 -2.47 -3.18
C TYR A 95 -6.98 -2.07 -1.72
N VAL A 96 -6.81 -0.78 -1.42
CA VAL A 96 -6.56 -0.28 -0.06
C VAL A 96 -7.73 -0.59 0.87
N ALA A 97 -8.96 -0.41 0.41
CA ALA A 97 -10.16 -0.76 1.17
C ALA A 97 -10.17 -2.24 1.54
N SER A 98 -9.83 -3.12 0.59
CA SER A 98 -9.76 -4.57 0.83
C SER A 98 -8.68 -4.94 1.86
N VAL A 99 -7.52 -4.27 1.82
CA VAL A 99 -6.44 -4.49 2.80
C VAL A 99 -6.90 -4.06 4.20
N VAL A 100 -7.45 -2.85 4.34
CA VAL A 100 -7.88 -2.33 5.64
C VAL A 100 -9.01 -3.17 6.23
N ASP A 101 -10.01 -3.53 5.43
CA ASP A 101 -11.12 -4.38 5.86
C ASP A 101 -10.66 -5.77 6.30
N LEU A 102 -9.77 -6.42 5.54
CA LEU A 102 -9.20 -7.72 5.92
C LEU A 102 -8.45 -7.63 7.25
N VAL A 103 -7.55 -6.66 7.39
CA VAL A 103 -6.72 -6.51 8.59
C VAL A 103 -7.58 -6.14 9.81
N CYS A 104 -8.57 -5.26 9.69
CA CYS A 104 -9.45 -4.92 10.81
C CYS A 104 -10.39 -6.06 11.24
N ARG A 105 -10.59 -7.09 10.40
CA ARG A 105 -11.28 -8.33 10.81
C ARG A 105 -10.35 -9.31 11.53
N GLU A 106 -9.07 -9.31 11.16
CA GLU A 106 -8.05 -10.20 11.74
C GLU A 106 -7.54 -9.72 13.11
N TRP A 107 -7.51 -8.40 13.34
CA TRP A 107 -7.11 -7.80 14.61
C TRP A 107 -8.25 -7.02 15.28
N PRO A 108 -8.37 -7.10 16.61
CA PRO A 108 -9.30 -6.25 17.35
C PRO A 108 -8.87 -4.78 17.21
N THR A 109 -9.75 -3.95 16.66
CA THR A 109 -9.53 -2.51 16.40
C THR A 109 -10.68 -1.67 16.93
#